data_AF-A0A6J2XR89-F1
#
_entry.id   AF-A0A6J2XR89-F1
#
_cell.length_a   1.000
_cell.length_b   1.000
_cell.length_c   1.000
_cell.angle_alpha   90.00
_cell.angle_beta   90.00
_cell.angle_gamma   90.00
#
_symmetry.space_group_name_H-M   'P 1'
#
loop_
_entity.id
_entity.type
_entity.pdbx_description
1 polymer ?
#
loop_
_entity_poly.entity_id
_entity_poly.type
_entity_poly.pdbx_seq_one_letter_code
_entity_poly.pdbx_strand_id
1 'polypeptide(L)'
;MCIGGEQQNIILEQQQQEIKHCQKYKYLGMHITNDGSLDEEIKCRNNQRRQAIRQLNIKSIISYGSEVWLLKERNLKLLEATEMDFWRCTAGKSKLDRVRNERIQNIMGVKHRISEDIKINQLMWYGHVQRMEESRILKKYSIGHHKANEREGDLDGV
;
A
#
# COMPACT_ATOMS: atom_id res chain seq x y z
N MET A 1 11.68 3.67 -33.74
CA MET A 1 10.41 4.36 -33.39
C MET A 1 10.46 5.72 -34.04
N CYS A 2 9.72 5.91 -35.14
CA CYS A 2 9.63 7.20 -35.80
C CYS A 2 8.54 8.00 -35.10
N ILE A 3 8.89 9.10 -34.44
CA ILE A 3 7.91 9.98 -33.79
C ILE A 3 7.35 10.90 -34.89
N GLY A 4 6.04 10.86 -35.12
CA GLY A 4 5.38 11.69 -36.14
C GLY A 4 5.58 11.25 -37.61
N GLY A 5 6.08 10.03 -37.87
CA GLY A 5 6.22 9.46 -39.22
C GLY A 5 5.21 8.34 -39.53
N GLU A 6 5.08 7.94 -40.80
CA GLU A 6 4.18 6.86 -41.21
C GLU A 6 4.49 5.53 -40.52
N GLN A 7 3.43 4.83 -40.12
CA GLN A 7 3.48 3.60 -39.32
C GLN A 7 3.79 2.39 -40.20
N GLN A 8 5.08 2.06 -40.36
CA GLN A 8 5.50 0.89 -41.13
C GLN A 8 6.44 -0.01 -40.30
N ASN A 9 6.39 -1.32 -40.57
CA ASN A 9 7.31 -2.28 -39.99
C ASN A 9 8.71 -2.06 -40.58
N ILE A 10 9.74 -2.12 -39.74
CA ILE A 10 11.13 -1.96 -40.17
C ILE A 10 11.69 -3.34 -40.48
N ILE A 11 12.05 -3.58 -41.74
CA ILE A 11 12.70 -4.81 -42.18
C ILE A 11 14.21 -4.60 -42.08
N LEU A 12 14.90 -5.38 -41.25
CA LEU A 12 16.35 -5.37 -41.17
C LEU A 12 16.91 -6.34 -42.23
N GLU A 13 17.35 -5.79 -43.36
CA GLU A 13 17.88 -6.55 -44.51
C GLU A 13 19.07 -7.47 -44.14
N GLN A 14 19.81 -7.14 -43.08
CA GLN A 14 20.99 -7.90 -42.65
C GLN A 14 20.68 -9.11 -41.76
N GLN A 15 19.45 -9.26 -41.24
CA GLN A 15 19.13 -10.29 -40.23
C GLN A 15 17.82 -11.06 -40.48
N GLN A 16 17.10 -10.79 -41.59
CA GLN A 16 15.82 -11.46 -41.88
C GLN A 16 14.82 -11.36 -40.71
N GLN A 17 14.87 -10.26 -39.95
CA GLN A 17 13.99 -9.98 -38.82
C GLN A 17 13.18 -8.72 -39.07
N GLU A 18 11.88 -8.83 -38.83
CA GLU A 18 10.91 -7.74 -38.93
C GLU A 18 10.65 -7.15 -37.54
N ILE A 19 10.98 -5.88 -37.35
CA ILE A 19 10.60 -5.14 -36.14
C ILE A 19 9.21 -4.57 -36.37
N LYS A 20 8.23 -5.16 -35.68
CA LYS A 20 6.84 -4.70 -35.72
C LYS A 20 6.71 -3.29 -35.16
N HIS A 21 5.96 -2.45 -35.86
CA HIS A 21 5.61 -1.12 -35.37
C HIS A 21 4.86 -1.21 -34.04
N CYS A 22 5.24 -0.36 -33.07
CA CYS A 22 4.58 -0.27 -31.77
C CYS A 22 4.12 1.17 -31.51
N GLN A 23 2.85 1.32 -31.12
CA GLN A 23 2.25 2.63 -30.80
C GLN A 23 2.78 3.20 -29.48
N LYS A 24 3.16 2.33 -28.55
CA LYS A 24 3.69 2.68 -27.23
C LYS A 24 4.91 1.82 -26.94
N TYR A 25 6.01 2.46 -26.57
CA TYR A 25 7.27 1.81 -26.23
C TYR A 25 7.75 2.27 -24.86
N LYS A 26 8.29 1.35 -24.07
CA LYS A 26 8.88 1.69 -22.76
C LYS A 26 10.40 1.78 -22.91
N TYR A 27 10.96 2.96 -22.65
CA TYR A 27 12.40 3.21 -22.69
C TYR A 27 12.87 3.84 -21.39
N LEU A 28 13.84 3.23 -20.70
CA LEU A 28 14.37 3.71 -19.42
C LEU A 28 13.28 4.06 -18.38
N GLY A 29 12.16 3.33 -18.41
CA GLY A 29 11.02 3.57 -17.51
C GLY A 29 10.00 4.60 -17.99
N MET A 30 10.28 5.35 -19.07
CA MET A 30 9.36 6.29 -19.72
C MET A 30 8.51 5.56 -20.77
N HIS A 31 7.20 5.83 -20.84
CA HIS A 31 6.40 5.43 -22.00
C HIS A 31 6.47 6.51 -23.07
N ILE A 32 7.02 6.16 -24.21
CA ILE A 32 7.04 6.99 -25.41
C ILE A 32 5.88 6.51 -26.29
N THR A 33 5.00 7.43 -26.65
CA THR A 33 3.96 7.20 -27.66
C THR A 33 4.41 7.74 -29.01
N ASN A 34 3.89 7.15 -30.08
CA ASN A 34 4.20 7.48 -31.47
C ASN A 34 3.78 8.90 -31.89
N ASP A 35 2.77 9.47 -31.22
CA ASP A 35 2.28 10.84 -31.38
C ASP A 35 3.14 11.87 -30.64
N GLY A 36 4.13 11.42 -29.85
CA GLY A 36 4.96 12.30 -29.01
C GLY A 36 4.23 12.89 -27.81
N SER A 37 2.99 12.44 -27.52
CA SER A 37 2.21 12.95 -26.39
C SER A 37 2.80 12.49 -25.06
N LEU A 38 3.29 13.46 -24.28
CA LEU A 38 3.84 13.23 -22.94
C LEU A 38 2.77 13.34 -21.84
N ASP A 39 1.53 13.71 -22.17
CA ASP A 39 0.50 14.02 -21.17
C ASP A 39 0.15 12.82 -20.31
N GLU A 40 -0.01 11.64 -20.91
CA GLU A 40 -0.32 10.41 -20.18
C GLU A 40 0.86 9.96 -19.29
N GLU A 41 2.09 10.19 -19.73
CA GLU A 41 3.29 9.89 -18.94
C GLU A 41 3.45 10.88 -17.78
N ILE A 42 3.20 12.17 -17.99
CA ILE A 42 3.18 13.19 -16.93
C ILE A 42 2.11 12.86 -15.89
N LYS A 43 0.89 12.49 -16.32
CA LYS A 43 -0.18 12.03 -15.42
C LYS A 43 0.24 10.78 -14.66
N CYS A 44 0.82 9.79 -15.34
CA CYS A 44 1.30 8.56 -14.72
C CYS A 44 2.35 8.83 -13.64
N ARG A 45 3.38 9.64 -13.93
CA ARG A 45 4.41 10.04 -12.97
C ARG A 45 3.86 10.82 -11.79
N ASN A 46 2.93 11.74 -12.02
CA ASN A 46 2.28 12.48 -10.93
C ASN A 46 1.49 11.57 -10.00
N ASN A 47 0.78 10.58 -10.54
CA ASN A 47 0.05 9.60 -9.74
C ASN A 47 1.01 8.69 -8.95
N GLN A 48 2.08 8.20 -9.58
CA GLN A 48 3.12 7.40 -8.89
C GLN A 48 3.76 8.19 -7.75
N ARG A 49 4.13 9.47 -7.97
CA ARG A 49 4.66 10.35 -6.93
C ARG A 49 3.69 10.52 -5.78
N ARG A 50 2.41 10.79 -6.07
CA ARG A 50 1.36 10.94 -5.05
C ARG A 50 1.20 9.66 -4.23
N GLN A 51 1.20 8.51 -4.88
CA GLN A 51 1.11 7.21 -4.22
C GLN A 51 2.31 6.98 -3.30
N ALA A 52 3.53 7.19 -3.78
CA ALA A 52 4.75 6.94 -3.00
C ALA A 52 4.84 7.81 -1.74
N ILE A 53 4.68 9.14 -1.88
CA ILE A 53 4.76 10.09 -0.75
C ILE A 53 3.77 9.72 0.35
N ARG A 54 2.55 9.42 -0.07
CA ARG A 54 1.40 9.38 0.80
C ARG A 54 1.29 7.97 1.43
N GLN A 55 1.74 6.92 0.74
CA GLN A 55 1.97 5.58 1.33
C GLN A 55 3.10 5.59 2.37
N LEU A 56 4.24 6.22 2.08
CA LEU A 56 5.35 6.32 3.02
C LEU A 56 4.94 7.06 4.30
N ASN A 57 4.28 8.21 4.17
CA ASN A 57 3.86 9.00 5.33
C ASN A 57 2.82 8.29 6.19
N ILE A 58 1.78 7.71 5.58
CA ILE A 58 0.71 7.06 6.36
C ILE A 58 1.24 5.81 7.05
N LYS A 59 1.98 4.95 6.32
CA LYS A 59 2.50 3.72 6.91
C LYS A 59 3.52 4.03 8.02
N SER A 60 4.42 4.99 7.82
CA SER A 60 5.41 5.33 8.85
C SER A 60 4.77 5.92 10.10
N ILE A 61 3.87 6.90 9.94
CA ILE A 61 3.23 7.60 11.06
C ILE A 61 2.33 6.65 11.84
N ILE A 62 1.51 5.85 11.15
CA ILE A 62 0.56 4.95 11.82
C ILE A 62 1.29 3.75 12.45
N SER A 63 2.32 3.21 11.81
CA SER A 63 3.04 2.06 12.37
C SER A 63 3.89 2.46 13.56
N TYR A 64 4.34 3.72 13.62
CA TYR A 64 5.18 4.21 14.72
C TYR A 64 4.45 4.13 16.06
N GLY A 65 4.99 3.33 16.98
CA GLY A 65 4.42 3.12 18.31
C GLY A 65 3.17 2.22 18.36
N SER A 66 2.70 1.72 17.21
CA SER A 66 1.53 0.84 17.13
C SER A 66 1.71 -0.52 17.82
N GLU A 67 2.96 -0.92 18.07
CA GLU A 67 3.37 -2.14 18.76
C GLU A 67 2.83 -2.24 20.20
N VAL A 68 2.59 -1.10 20.86
CA VAL A 68 2.15 -1.03 22.26
C VAL A 68 0.66 -0.74 22.37
N TRP A 69 -0.01 -0.37 21.27
CA TRP A 69 -1.40 0.03 21.30
C TRP A 69 -2.35 -1.16 21.50
N LEU A 70 -3.32 -0.99 22.39
CA LEU A 70 -4.46 -1.90 22.48
C LEU A 70 -5.44 -1.60 21.34
N LEU A 71 -5.34 -2.37 20.25
CA LEU A 71 -6.24 -2.23 19.10
C LEU A 71 -7.59 -2.90 19.39
N LYS A 72 -8.57 -2.10 19.81
CA LYS A 72 -9.98 -2.49 19.82
C LYS A 72 -10.58 -2.45 18.41
N GLU A 73 -11.71 -3.14 18.20
CA GLU A 73 -12.39 -3.19 16.89
C GLU A 73 -12.74 -1.80 16.34
N ARG A 74 -13.10 -0.85 17.21
CA ARG A 74 -13.33 0.56 16.85
C ARG A 74 -12.10 1.21 16.20
N ASN A 75 -10.92 0.96 16.73
CA ASN A 75 -9.67 1.53 16.22
C ASN A 75 -9.31 0.92 14.87
N LEU A 76 -9.55 -0.39 14.70
CA LEU A 76 -9.35 -1.08 13.42
C LEU A 76 -10.26 -0.50 12.32
N LYS A 77 -11.55 -0.32 12.61
CA LYS A 77 -12.50 0.29 11.64
C LYS A 77 -12.09 1.70 11.25
N LEU A 78 -11.59 2.49 12.21
CA LEU A 78 -11.07 3.83 11.93
C LEU A 78 -9.85 3.77 11.00
N LEU A 79 -8.92 2.85 11.27
CA LEU A 79 -7.71 2.66 10.47
C LEU A 79 -8.05 2.29 9.03
N GLU A 80 -8.98 1.35 8.85
CA GLU A 80 -9.45 0.92 7.53
C GLU A 80 -10.14 2.05 6.78
N ALA A 81 -10.93 2.89 7.47
CA ALA A 81 -11.56 4.05 6.87
C ALA A 81 -10.53 5.08 6.41
N THR A 82 -9.51 5.37 7.22
CA THR A 82 -8.41 6.27 6.87
C THR A 82 -7.61 5.73 5.68
N GLU A 83 -7.32 4.43 5.66
CA GLU A 83 -6.61 3.76 4.56
C GLU A 83 -7.41 3.80 3.25
N MET A 84 -8.72 3.54 3.33
CA MET A 84 -9.62 3.63 2.17
C MET A 84 -9.75 5.05 1.64
N ASP A 85 -9.85 6.06 2.51
CA ASP A 85 -9.90 7.47 2.11
C ASP A 85 -8.60 7.86 1.37
N PHE A 86 -7.46 7.43 1.90
CA PHE A 86 -6.17 7.58 1.25
C PHE A 86 -6.12 6.96 -0.15
N TRP A 87 -6.56 5.71 -0.31
CA TRP A 87 -6.56 5.06 -1.61
C TRP A 87 -7.49 5.73 -2.60
N ARG A 88 -8.65 6.20 -2.14
CA ARG A 88 -9.58 6.98 -2.98
C ARG A 88 -8.96 8.27 -3.47
N CYS A 89 -8.34 9.05 -2.56
CA CYS A 89 -7.64 10.27 -2.93
C CYS A 89 -6.52 10.01 -3.94
N THR A 90 -5.75 8.93 -3.76
CA THR A 90 -4.63 8.60 -4.64
C THR A 90 -5.09 8.10 -6.01
N ALA A 91 -6.18 7.31 -6.05
CA ALA A 91 -6.82 6.88 -7.27
C ALA A 91 -7.59 8.02 -7.99
N GLY A 92 -7.66 9.22 -7.39
CA GLY A 92 -8.43 10.34 -7.93
C GLY A 92 -9.93 10.07 -7.96
N LYS A 93 -10.44 9.24 -7.04
CA LYS A 93 -11.85 8.86 -6.97
C LYS A 93 -12.56 9.55 -5.84
N SER A 94 -13.68 10.19 -6.15
CA SER A 94 -14.54 10.84 -5.18
C SER A 94 -15.52 9.83 -4.56
N LYS A 95 -16.23 10.25 -3.50
CA LYS A 95 -17.36 9.46 -2.97
C LYS A 95 -18.55 9.41 -3.94
N LEU A 96 -18.69 10.43 -4.81
CA LEU A 96 -19.76 10.51 -5.81
C LEU A 96 -19.59 9.47 -6.92
N ASP A 97 -18.35 9.04 -7.18
CA ASP A 97 -18.05 8.06 -8.21
C ASP A 97 -18.59 6.65 -7.86
N ARG A 98 -19.06 6.44 -6.62
CA ARG A 98 -19.66 5.19 -6.11
C ARG A 98 -18.85 3.92 -6.45
N VAL A 99 -17.54 4.06 -6.61
CA VAL A 99 -16.63 2.95 -6.90
C VAL A 99 -16.53 2.04 -5.68
N ARG A 100 -16.68 0.73 -5.88
CA ARG A 100 -16.54 -0.29 -4.83
C ARG A 100 -15.12 -0.30 -4.26
N ASN A 101 -14.97 -0.53 -2.94
CA ASN A 101 -13.68 -0.52 -2.27
C ASN A 101 -12.68 -1.55 -2.85
N GLU A 102 -13.15 -2.73 -3.24
CA GLU A 102 -12.35 -3.76 -3.93
C GLU A 102 -11.76 -3.25 -5.25
N ARG A 103 -12.51 -2.44 -6.01
CA ARG A 103 -12.01 -1.87 -7.25
C ARG A 103 -10.90 -0.85 -6.99
N ILE A 104 -11.03 -0.04 -5.93
CA ILE A 104 -9.98 0.88 -5.50
C ILE A 104 -8.73 0.11 -5.09
N GLN A 105 -8.87 -0.97 -4.31
CA GLN A 105 -7.75 -1.83 -3.91
C GLN A 105 -7.01 -2.43 -5.12
N ASN A 106 -7.76 -2.91 -6.12
CA ASN A 106 -7.18 -3.44 -7.36
C ASN A 106 -6.43 -2.38 -8.17
N ILE A 107 -6.95 -1.14 -8.22
CA ILE A 107 -6.26 -0.02 -8.90
C ILE A 107 -4.94 0.30 -8.18
N MET A 108 -4.96 0.27 -6.85
CA MET A 108 -3.79 0.61 -6.03
C MET A 108 -2.74 -0.51 -5.95
N GLY A 109 -3.08 -1.74 -6.36
CA GLY A 109 -2.18 -2.89 -6.31
C GLY A 109 -1.75 -3.28 -4.88
N VAL A 110 -2.64 -3.07 -3.91
CA VAL A 110 -2.34 -3.27 -2.49
C VAL A 110 -2.30 -4.77 -2.18
N LYS A 111 -1.19 -5.22 -1.60
CA LYS A 111 -1.01 -6.62 -1.15
C LYS A 111 -1.35 -6.83 0.32
N HIS A 112 -1.07 -5.84 1.17
CA HIS A 112 -1.25 -5.90 2.62
C HIS A 112 -1.84 -4.60 3.13
N ARG A 113 -2.73 -4.71 4.12
CA ARG A 113 -3.32 -3.55 4.81
C ARG A 113 -2.41 -3.08 5.94
N ILE A 114 -2.50 -1.80 6.29
CA ILE A 114 -1.78 -1.25 7.45
C ILE A 114 -2.18 -1.98 8.74
N SER A 115 -3.43 -2.41 8.87
CA SER A 115 -3.89 -3.16 10.04
C SER A 115 -3.19 -4.52 10.20
N GLU A 116 -2.82 -5.16 9.10
CA GLU A 116 -2.06 -6.42 9.09
C GLU A 116 -0.61 -6.17 9.50
N ASP A 117 0.02 -5.13 8.94
CA ASP A 117 1.37 -4.70 9.30
C ASP A 117 1.48 -4.41 10.81
N ILE A 118 0.50 -3.71 11.39
CA ILE A 118 0.48 -3.43 12.83
C ILE A 118 0.38 -4.73 13.64
N LYS A 119 -0.51 -5.65 13.26
CA LYS A 119 -0.65 -6.94 13.97
C LYS A 119 0.67 -7.73 13.93
N ILE A 120 1.36 -7.74 12.79
CA ILE A 120 2.67 -8.40 12.66
C ILE A 120 3.67 -7.74 13.61
N ASN A 121 3.75 -6.41 13.63
CA ASN A 121 4.66 -5.68 14.51
C ASN A 121 4.34 -5.93 16.00
N GLN A 122 3.06 -5.96 16.38
CA GLN A 122 2.63 -6.31 17.74
C GLN A 122 3.04 -7.73 18.14
N LEU A 123 2.89 -8.71 17.24
CA LEU A 123 3.34 -10.08 17.48
C LEU A 123 4.86 -10.17 17.63
N MET A 124 5.62 -9.46 16.78
CA MET A 124 7.07 -9.41 16.89
C MET A 124 7.51 -8.78 18.22
N TRP A 125 6.88 -7.67 18.61
CA TRP A 125 7.11 -6.99 19.88
C TRP A 125 6.79 -7.89 21.07
N TYR A 126 5.63 -8.55 21.04
CA TYR A 126 5.25 -9.52 22.07
C TYR A 126 6.27 -10.65 22.19
N GLY A 127 6.69 -11.24 21.08
CA GLY A 127 7.74 -12.25 21.07
C GLY A 127 9.06 -11.74 21.63
N HIS A 128 9.42 -10.48 21.34
CA HIS A 128 10.60 -9.85 21.92
C HIS A 128 10.49 -9.70 23.44
N VAL A 129 9.34 -9.21 23.94
CA VAL A 129 9.06 -9.10 25.39
C VAL A 129 9.11 -10.46 26.07
N GLN A 130 8.57 -11.53 25.47
CA GLN A 130 8.62 -12.87 26.03
C GLN A 130 10.05 -13.41 26.20
N ARG A 131 10.96 -13.04 25.30
CA ARG A 131 12.39 -13.41 25.38
C ARG A 131 13.19 -12.56 26.37
N MET A 132 12.64 -11.46 26.88
CA MET A 132 13.31 -10.66 27.90
C MET A 132 13.40 -11.38 29.25
N GLU A 133 14.40 -11.01 30.04
CA GLU A 133 14.54 -11.45 31.44
C GLU A 133 13.36 -11.00 32.30
N GLU A 134 12.90 -11.83 33.23
CA GLU A 134 11.73 -11.57 34.09
C GLU A 134 11.94 -10.39 35.07
N SER A 135 13.19 -10.01 35.32
CA SER A 135 13.53 -8.82 36.12
C SER A 135 13.10 -7.52 35.43
N ARG A 136 12.93 -7.52 34.10
CA ARG A 136 12.55 -6.34 33.30
C ARG A 136 11.12 -5.89 33.59
N ILE A 137 10.96 -4.60 33.84
CA ILE A 137 9.67 -3.96 34.16
C ILE A 137 8.62 -4.23 33.07
N LEU A 138 9.00 -4.15 31.79
CA LEU A 138 8.07 -4.37 30.67
C LEU A 138 7.44 -5.77 30.68
N LYS A 139 8.23 -6.81 30.98
CA LYS A 139 7.72 -8.20 31.04
C LYS A 139 6.76 -8.39 32.21
N LYS A 140 7.05 -7.78 33.36
CA LYS A 140 6.15 -7.78 34.53
C LYS A 140 4.81 -7.11 34.21
N TYR A 141 4.84 -5.94 33.55
CA TYR A 141 3.63 -5.22 33.16
C TYR A 141 2.81 -5.97 32.11
N SER A 142 3.44 -6.58 31.09
CA SER A 142 2.68 -7.30 30.05
C SER A 142 1.99 -8.54 30.60
N ILE A 143 2.64 -9.29 31.49
CA ILE A 143 2.05 -10.46 32.17
C ILE A 143 0.90 -10.02 33.09
N GLY A 144 1.06 -8.90 33.80
CA GLY A 144 0.03 -8.33 34.66
C GLY A 144 -1.24 -7.90 33.90
N HIS A 145 -1.07 -7.28 32.73
CA HIS A 145 -2.19 -6.88 31.87
C HIS A 145 -2.96 -8.08 31.28
N HIS A 146 -2.28 -9.18 30.94
CA HIS A 146 -2.93 -10.39 30.43
C HIS A 146 -3.88 -11.01 31.47
N LYS A 147 -3.42 -11.13 32.73
CA LYS A 147 -4.22 -11.65 33.84
C LYS A 147 -5.38 -10.73 34.25
N ALA A 148 -5.36 -9.46 33.88
CA ALA A 148 -6.47 -8.54 34.11
C ALA A 148 -7.58 -8.73 33.07
N ASN A 149 -7.23 -8.85 31.78
CA ASN A 149 -8.19 -9.07 30.70
C ASN A 149 -8.91 -10.42 30.79
N GLU A 150 -8.24 -11.49 31.25
CA GLU A 150 -8.88 -12.80 31.44
C GLU A 150 -10.00 -12.74 32.49
N ARG A 151 -9.87 -11.89 33.52
CA ARG A 151 -10.88 -11.74 34.58
C ARG A 151 -12.05 -10.83 34.18
N GLU A 152 -11.85 -9.97 33.18
CA GLU A 152 -12.89 -9.06 32.67
C GLU A 152 -13.79 -9.78 31.65
N GLY A 153 -13.23 -10.71 30.86
CA GLY A 153 -13.98 -11.52 29.88
C GLY A 153 -14.94 -12.56 30.50
N ASP A 154 -14.74 -12.94 31.76
CA ASP A 154 -15.65 -13.83 32.49
C ASP A 154 -16.93 -13.12 33.00
N LEU A 155 -16.98 -11.79 32.97
CA LEU A 155 -18.11 -11.00 33.47
C LEU A 155 -19.10 -10.57 32.36
N ASP A 156 -18.69 -10.66 31.09
CA ASP A 156 -19.53 -10.28 29.92
C ASP A 156 -20.30 -11.48 29.31
N GLY A 157 -20.32 -12.62 30.01
CA GLY A 157 -20.87 -13.90 29.54
C GLY A 157 -22.11 -14.42 30.28
N VAL A 158 -22.91 -13.56 30.92
CA VAL A 158 -24.19 -13.92 31.59
C VAL A 158 -25.34 -13.09 31.06
#